data_AF-A0A2D7ZBR5-F1
#
_entry.id   AF-A0A2D7ZBR5-F1
#
_cell.length_a   1.000
_cell.length_b   1.000
_cell.length_c   1.000
_cell.angle_alpha   90.00
_cell.angle_beta   90.00
_cell.angle_gamma   90.00
#
_symmetry.space_group_name_H-M   'P 1'
#
loop_
_entity.id
_entity.type
_entity.pdbx_description
1 polymer ?
#
loop_
_entity_poly.entity_id
_entity_poly.type
_entity_poly.pdbx_seq_one_letter_code
_entity_poly.pdbx_strand_id
1 'polypeptide(L)' 'MRNLSDRYISKYVQDNWDDIKHSVGGYQIENSGISLFSKIDGDYFSVLGLPIIQLIDHLLNRGVIEQ' A
#
# COMPACT_ATOMS: atom_id res chain seq x y z
N MET A 1 5.23 -9.73 5.92
CA MET A 1 4.75 -10.56 4.78
C MET A 1 4.46 -11.97 5.28
N ARG A 2 3.59 -12.69 4.58
CA ARG A 2 3.38 -14.13 4.81
C ARG A 2 4.58 -14.93 4.27
N ASN A 3 4.69 -16.20 4.67
CA ASN A 3 5.60 -17.13 4.02
C ASN A 3 4.94 -17.60 2.70
N LEU A 4 5.50 -17.17 1.57
CA LEU A 4 4.93 -17.39 0.23
C LEU A 4 5.79 -18.40 -0.54
N SER A 5 5.15 -19.26 -1.34
CA SER A 5 5.88 -20.16 -2.25
C SER A 5 6.18 -19.47 -3.57
N ASP A 6 7.24 -19.90 -4.25
CA ASP A 6 7.61 -19.39 -5.58
C ASP A 6 6.47 -19.53 -6.59
N ARG A 7 5.70 -20.63 -6.51
CA ARG A 7 4.52 -20.85 -7.34
C ARG A 7 3.45 -19.78 -7.10
N TYR A 8 3.22 -19.41 -5.83
CA TYR A 8 2.25 -18.38 -5.48
C TYR A 8 2.70 -17.00 -5.98
N ILE A 9 3.97 -16.65 -5.76
CA ILE A 9 4.55 -15.38 -6.21
C ILE A 9 4.46 -15.28 -7.74
N SER A 10 4.86 -16.34 -8.46
CA SER A 10 4.83 -16.35 -9.93
C SER A 10 3.41 -16.16 -10.47
N LYS A 11 2.42 -16.83 -9.86
CA LYS A 11 1.01 -16.65 -10.22
C LYS A 11 0.52 -15.24 -9.92
N TYR A 12 0.83 -14.71 -8.73
CA TYR A 12 0.48 -13.35 -8.36
C TYR A 12 1.02 -12.33 -9.37
N VAL A 13 2.30 -12.45 -9.74
CA VAL A 13 2.92 -11.55 -10.72
C VAL A 13 2.25 -11.69 -12.09
N GLN A 14 2.04 -12.93 -12.57
CA GLN A 14 1.38 -13.17 -13.85
C GLN A 14 -0.03 -12.56 -13.92
N ASP A 15 -0.82 -12.72 -12.86
CA ASP A 15 -2.21 -12.29 -12.82
C ASP A 15 -2.35 -10.75 -12.68
N ASN A 16 -1.33 -10.05 -12.16
CA ASN A 16 -1.42 -8.63 -11.80
C ASN A 16 -0.37 -7.75 -12.51
N TRP A 17 0.41 -8.30 -13.44
CA TRP A 17 1.60 -7.64 -14.00
C TRP A 17 1.35 -6.24 -14.54
N ASP A 18 0.21 -6.05 -15.21
CA ASP A 18 -0.10 -4.78 -15.86
C ASP A 18 -0.24 -3.61 -14.88
N ASP A 19 -0.65 -3.89 -13.64
CA ASP A 19 -0.78 -2.87 -12.60
C ASP A 19 0.49 -2.76 -11.75
N ILE A 20 0.99 -3.90 -11.25
CA ILE A 20 2.07 -3.91 -10.24
C ILE A 20 3.44 -3.53 -10.82
N LYS A 21 3.64 -3.57 -12.15
CA LYS A 21 4.90 -3.17 -12.80
C LYS A 21 5.24 -1.69 -12.59
N HIS A 22 4.24 -0.89 -12.19
CA HIS A 22 4.38 0.53 -11.89
C HIS A 22 4.50 0.82 -10.38
N SER A 23 4.38 -0.19 -9.53
CA SER A 23 4.41 -0.06 -8.07
C SER A 23 5.75 -0.48 -7.48
N VAL A 24 6.26 0.32 -6.54
CA VAL A 24 7.47 -0.03 -5.78
C VAL A 24 7.22 -1.32 -5.01
N GLY A 25 8.15 -2.27 -5.12
CA GLY A 25 8.04 -3.59 -4.47
C GLY A 25 7.15 -4.58 -5.23
N GLY A 26 6.54 -4.19 -6.36
CA GLY A 26 5.76 -5.10 -7.20
C GLY A 26 4.49 -5.61 -6.53
N TYR A 27 3.85 -4.78 -5.70
CA TYR A 27 2.54 -5.07 -5.13
C TYR A 27 1.70 -3.80 -4.95
N GLN A 28 0.39 -4.00 -4.81
CA GLN A 28 -0.59 -2.97 -4.46
C GLN A 28 -1.41 -3.49 -3.28
N ILE A 29 -1.27 -2.84 -2.13
CA ILE A 29 -1.94 -3.28 -0.88
C ILE A 29 -3.43 -2.95 -0.88
N GLU A 30 -3.83 -1.97 -1.69
CA GLU A 30 -5.18 -1.56 -2.01
C GLU A 30 -5.91 -2.54 -2.95
N ASN A 31 -5.19 -3.49 -3.55
CA ASN A 31 -5.71 -4.45 -4.52
C ASN A 31 -5.28 -5.89 -4.14
N SER A 32 -5.07 -6.78 -5.13
CA SER A 32 -4.70 -8.19 -4.92
C SER A 32 -3.49 -8.42 -4.00
N GLY A 33 -2.60 -7.43 -3.88
CA GLY A 33 -1.39 -7.52 -3.06
C GLY A 33 -1.67 -7.61 -1.56
N ILE A 34 -2.87 -7.28 -1.06
CA ILE A 34 -3.23 -7.44 0.35
C ILE A 34 -3.03 -8.88 0.85
N SER A 35 -3.23 -9.86 -0.04
CA SER A 35 -3.07 -11.29 0.26
C SER A 35 -1.64 -11.69 0.62
N LEU A 36 -0.63 -10.89 0.24
CA LEU A 36 0.80 -11.14 0.52
C LEU A 36 1.17 -10.82 1.98
N PHE A 37 0.34 -10.06 2.68
CA PHE A 37 0.65 -9.53 4.01
C PHE A 37 -0.14 -10.25 5.11
N SER A 38 0.52 -10.45 6.24
CA SER A 38 -0.09 -11.00 7.47
C SER A 38 -0.45 -9.91 8.47
N LYS A 39 0.24 -8.76 8.40
CA LYS A 39 0.03 -7.58 9.23
C LYS A 39 0.67 -6.34 8.59
N ILE A 40 0.20 -5.17 9.01
CA ILE A 40 0.82 -3.86 8.77
C ILE A 40 1.06 -3.26 10.16
N ASP A 41 2.27 -2.81 10.43
CA ASP A 41 2.59 -2.06 11.65
C ASP A 41 2.82 -0.59 11.25
N GLY A 42 1.94 0.31 11.70
CA GLY A 42 1.95 1.72 11.32
C GLY A 42 0.66 2.16 10.61
N ASP A 43 0.78 3.13 9.72
CA ASP A 43 -0.35 3.73 9.01
C ASP A 43 -0.52 3.16 7.59
N TYR A 44 -1.75 2.82 7.23
CA TYR A 44 -2.09 2.24 5.92
C TYR A 44 -1.90 3.24 4.77
N PHE A 45 -2.27 4.51 4.97
CA PHE A 45 -2.16 5.52 3.91
C PHE A 45 -0.71 5.85 3.57
N SER A 46 0.17 5.78 4.56
CA SER A 46 1.61 5.85 4.38
C SER A 46 2.13 4.75 3.44
N VAL A 47 1.57 3.54 3.51
CA VAL A 47 1.92 2.44 2.58
C VAL A 47 1.46 2.74 1.15
N LEU A 48 0.33 3.45 0.99
CA LEU A 48 -0.14 3.94 -0.31
C LEU A 48 0.66 5.14 -0.85
N GLY A 49 1.63 5.64 -0.08
CA GLY A 49 2.55 6.69 -0.49
C GLY A 49 2.22 8.09 0.03
N LEU A 50 1.11 8.27 0.77
CA LEU A 50 0.78 9.55 1.38
C LEU A 50 0.15 9.37 2.77
N PRO A 51 0.80 9.81 3.86
CA PRO A 51 0.23 9.77 5.21
C PRO A 51 -0.94 10.77 5.34
N ILE A 52 -2.14 10.39 4.88
CA ILE A 52 -3.28 11.33 4.74
C ILE A 52 -3.67 11.94 6.09
N ILE A 53 -3.75 11.15 7.15
CA ILE A 53 -4.15 11.65 8.48
C ILE A 53 -3.16 12.72 8.93
N GLN A 54 -1.87 12.43 8.87
CA GLN A 54 -0.81 13.36 9.28
C GLN A 54 -0.77 14.60 8.36
N LEU A 55 -1.07 14.44 7.07
CA LEU A 55 -1.17 15.54 6.12
C LEU A 55 -2.35 16.46 6.48
N ILE A 56 -3.54 15.90 6.73
CA ILE A 56 -4.72 16.69 7.11
C ILE A 56 -4.48 17.41 8.44
N ASP A 57 -3.90 16.75 9.43
CA ASP A 57 -3.50 17.37 10.70
C ASP A 57 -2.52 18.54 10.45
N HIS A 58 -1.55 18.36 9.55
CA HIS A 58 -0.63 19.43 9.19
C HIS A 58 -1.35 20.63 8.55
N LEU A 59 -2.30 20.38 7.64
CA LEU A 59 -3.05 21.42 6.94
C LEU A 59 -4.02 22.16 7.86
N LEU A 60 -4.68 21.45 8.79
CA LEU A 60 -5.52 22.03 9.84
C LEU A 60 -4.68 22.95 10.74
N ASN A 61 -3.51 22.49 11.20
CA ASN A 61 -2.61 23.29 12.05
C ASN A 61 -2.06 24.54 11.33
N ARG A 62 -2.01 24.52 10.00
CA ARG A 62 -1.61 25.66 9.17
C ARG A 62 -2.77 26.60 8.82
N GLY A 63 -4.00 26.26 9.21
CA GLY A 63 -5.21 27.02 8.85
C GLY A 63 -5.54 26.97 7.36
N VAL A 64 -5.05 25.96 6.63
CA VAL A 64 -5.38 25.75 5.21
C VAL A 64 -6.74 25.07 5.06
N ILE A 65 -7.11 24.23 6.04
CA ILE A 65 -8.41 23.56 6.14
C ILE A 65 -9.11 24.09 7.40
N GLU A 66 -10.41 24.38 7.29
CA GLU A 66 -11.25 24.78 8.41
C GLU A 66 -11.86 23.55 9.10
N GLN A 67 -12.09 23.64 10.42
CA GLN A 67 -12.73 22.59 11.23
C GLN A 67 -14.25 22.64 11.17
#